data_AF-A0A284SDF6-F1
#
_entry.id   AF-A0A284SDF6-F1
#
_cell.length_a   1.000
_cell.length_b   1.000
_cell.length_c   1.000
_cell.angle_alpha   90.00
_cell.angle_beta   90.00
_cell.angle_gamma   90.00
#
_symmetry.space_group_name_H-M   'P 1'
#
loop_
_entity.id
_entity.type
_entity.pdbx_description
1 polymer ?
#
loop_
_entity_poly.entity_id
_entity_poly.type
_entity_poly.pdbx_seq_one_letter_code
_entity_poly.pdbx_strand_id
1 'polypeptide(L)'
;MLLKPTVTYEGWFPGANFLNLARNWSKDVRDMKQSPFEYASKSLAKGDAPSSFVSENLTKMKQFGTPESAAHLDIIRDTAAVAFAAGADTTVSVVLSVMLAFLLYPEVQAKAQAELDAVVGPTRLPNFDDRPQLPYIEAILSEALRWNPVVPTSIAHRNVQEDVYRGYYIPAGATIIGNAWAILHDEKDYPNPLVFDPERFMSAEGKNPNLNP
;
A
#
# COMPACT_ATOMS: atom_id res chain seq x y z
N MET A 1 -37.76 -11.32 3.89
CA MET A 1 -36.54 -12.15 3.99
C MET A 1 -36.03 -12.01 5.42
N LEU A 2 -36.30 -13.00 6.26
CA LEU A 2 -36.00 -12.97 7.69
C LEU A 2 -34.49 -13.13 7.90
N LEU A 3 -33.83 -12.09 8.43
CA LEU A 3 -32.45 -12.17 8.90
C LEU A 3 -32.38 -13.29 9.95
N LYS A 4 -31.64 -14.35 9.66
CA LYS A 4 -31.35 -15.40 10.65
C LYS A 4 -30.66 -14.76 11.85
N PRO A 5 -30.94 -15.20 13.09
CA PRO A 5 -30.29 -14.67 14.27
C PRO A 5 -28.78 -14.86 14.14
N THR A 6 -28.03 -13.76 14.16
CA THR A 6 -26.57 -13.80 14.21
C THR A 6 -26.19 -14.42 15.54
N VAL A 7 -25.69 -15.65 15.53
CA VAL A 7 -25.13 -16.28 16.72
C VAL A 7 -23.89 -15.47 17.10
N THR A 8 -23.97 -14.71 18.20
CA THR A 8 -22.85 -13.97 18.75
C THR A 8 -22.02 -14.93 19.59
N TYR A 9 -20.88 -15.37 19.07
CA TYR A 9 -19.92 -16.17 19.82
C TYR A 9 -19.17 -15.27 20.81
N GLU A 10 -18.93 -15.75 22.02
CA GLU A 10 -18.06 -15.07 22.97
C GLU A 10 -16.61 -15.54 22.84
N GLY A 11 -15.66 -14.75 23.32
CA GLY A 11 -14.23 -14.99 23.14
C GLY A 11 -13.67 -16.24 23.83
N TRP A 12 -14.47 -16.96 24.62
CA TRP A 12 -14.12 -18.27 25.19
C TRP A 12 -14.43 -19.44 24.23
N PHE A 13 -15.27 -19.21 23.22
CA PHE A 13 -15.69 -20.26 22.30
C PHE A 13 -14.52 -20.72 21.41
N PRO A 14 -14.30 -22.04 21.21
CA PRO A 14 -13.21 -22.54 20.37
C PRO A 14 -13.25 -21.95 18.95
N GLY A 15 -12.14 -21.36 18.51
CA GLY A 15 -12.04 -20.66 17.22
C GLY A 15 -12.51 -19.20 17.24
N ALA A 16 -13.06 -18.70 18.35
CA ALA A 16 -13.50 -17.30 18.51
C ALA A 16 -12.45 -16.39 19.18
N ASN A 17 -11.20 -16.86 19.33
CA ASN A 17 -10.11 -16.06 19.91
C ASN A 17 -9.87 -14.73 19.18
N PHE A 18 -10.19 -14.66 17.88
CA PHE A 18 -10.12 -13.43 17.10
C PHE A 18 -11.01 -12.31 17.66
N LEU A 19 -12.09 -12.62 18.39
CA LEU A 19 -12.94 -11.62 19.03
C LEU A 19 -12.22 -10.94 20.20
N ASN A 20 -11.43 -11.68 20.98
CA ASN A 20 -10.61 -11.10 22.04
C ASN A 20 -9.48 -10.26 21.44
N LEU A 21 -8.84 -10.73 20.37
CA LEU A 21 -7.84 -9.95 19.62
C LEU A 21 -8.45 -8.68 19.06
N ALA A 22 -9.63 -8.75 18.43
CA ALA A 22 -10.33 -7.60 17.88
C ALA A 22 -10.69 -6.58 18.96
N ARG A 23 -11.14 -7.01 20.15
CA ARG A 23 -11.39 -6.10 21.27
C ARG A 23 -10.12 -5.37 21.70
N ASN A 24 -9.01 -6.10 21.83
CA ASN A 24 -7.73 -5.51 22.21
C ASN A 24 -7.22 -4.53 21.13
N TRP A 25 -7.16 -4.96 19.87
CA TRP A 25 -6.68 -4.16 18.75
C TRP A 25 -7.63 -3.01 18.37
N SER A 26 -8.91 -3.08 18.73
CA SER A 26 -9.85 -1.96 18.52
C SER A 26 -9.42 -0.69 19.25
N LYS A 27 -8.68 -0.82 20.35
CA LYS A 27 -8.06 0.32 21.03
C LYS A 27 -6.95 0.89 20.17
N ASP A 28 -6.02 0.07 19.70
CA ASP A 28 -4.89 0.52 18.89
C ASP A 28 -5.35 1.16 17.57
N VAL A 29 -6.34 0.57 16.90
CA VAL A 29 -6.96 1.13 15.69
C VAL A 29 -7.65 2.47 15.97
N ARG A 30 -8.30 2.63 17.14
CA ARG A 30 -8.87 3.93 17.53
C ARG A 30 -7.77 4.94 17.84
N ASP A 31 -6.74 4.55 18.57
CA ASP A 31 -5.65 5.42 18.99
C ASP A 31 -4.85 5.91 17.76
N MET A 32 -4.61 5.03 16.77
CA MET A 32 -3.99 5.34 15.46
C MET A 32 -4.77 6.41 14.69
N LYS A 33 -6.11 6.40 14.77
CA LYS A 33 -6.98 7.37 14.10
C LYS A 33 -7.09 8.67 14.88
N GLN A 34 -7.40 8.56 16.17
CA GLN A 34 -7.84 9.66 16.99
C GLN A 34 -6.67 10.54 17.44
N SER A 35 -5.55 9.94 17.88
CA SER A 35 -4.44 10.71 18.46
C SER A 35 -3.81 11.69 17.46
N PRO A 36 -3.47 11.29 16.21
CA PRO A 36 -2.90 12.22 15.24
C PRO A 36 -3.89 13.30 14.80
N PHE A 37 -5.17 12.94 14.65
CA PHE A 37 -6.21 13.89 14.28
C PHE A 37 -6.46 14.95 15.36
N GLU A 38 -6.54 14.55 16.62
CA GLU A 38 -6.65 15.48 17.74
C GLU A 38 -5.44 16.40 17.84
N TYR A 39 -4.24 15.84 17.68
CA TYR A 39 -3.01 16.62 17.67
C TYR A 39 -3.05 17.69 16.57
N ALA A 40 -3.34 17.29 15.32
CA ALA A 40 -3.42 18.21 14.19
C ALA A 40 -4.51 19.29 14.40
N SER A 41 -5.68 18.90 14.91
CA SER A 41 -6.79 19.81 15.20
C SER A 41 -6.43 20.84 16.29
N LYS A 42 -5.79 20.39 17.37
CA LYS A 42 -5.33 21.25 18.48
C LYS A 42 -4.24 22.20 18.01
N SER A 43 -3.28 21.72 17.21
CA SER A 43 -2.21 22.56 16.64
C SER A 43 -2.79 23.62 15.69
N LEU A 44 -3.81 23.27 14.90
CA LEU A 44 -4.47 24.21 13.98
C LEU A 44 -5.20 25.31 14.75
N ALA A 45 -5.91 24.95 15.83
CA ALA A 45 -6.60 25.92 16.68
C ALA A 45 -5.64 26.91 17.35
N LYS A 46 -4.39 26.52 17.60
CA LYS A 46 -3.33 27.38 18.16
C LYS A 46 -2.65 28.28 17.12
N GLY A 47 -2.81 27.98 15.83
CA GLY A 47 -2.09 28.66 14.75
C GLY A 47 -0.69 28.09 14.46
N ASP A 48 -0.32 26.97 15.09
CA ASP A 48 1.01 26.35 15.00
C ASP A 48 1.04 25.11 14.08
N ALA A 49 -0.07 24.76 13.43
CA ALA A 49 -0.13 23.55 12.60
C ALA A 49 0.66 23.70 11.29
N PRO A 50 1.57 22.76 10.97
CA PRO A 50 2.12 22.66 9.62
C PRO A 50 1.04 22.28 8.61
N SER A 51 1.31 22.48 7.31
CA SER A 51 0.43 21.99 6.24
C SER A 51 0.36 20.47 6.30
N SER A 52 -0.85 19.95 6.30
CA SER A 52 -1.14 18.52 6.34
C SER A 52 -2.52 18.28 5.75
N PHE A 53 -2.81 17.03 5.36
CA PHE A 53 -4.14 16.66 4.90
C PHE A 53 -5.23 17.09 5.89
N VAL A 54 -5.03 16.89 7.19
CA VAL A 54 -6.02 17.24 8.22
C VAL A 54 -6.17 18.75 8.34
N SER A 55 -5.06 19.50 8.48
CA SER A 55 -5.13 20.96 8.67
C SER A 55 -5.71 21.67 7.44
N GLU A 56 -5.39 21.22 6.23
CA GLU A 56 -5.94 21.78 5.00
C GLU A 56 -7.44 21.51 4.86
N ASN A 57 -7.90 20.28 5.12
CA ASN A 57 -9.31 19.94 5.01
C ASN A 57 -10.16 20.65 6.09
N LEU A 58 -9.66 20.77 7.32
CA LEU A 58 -10.32 21.54 8.38
C LEU A 58 -10.40 23.03 8.03
N THR A 59 -9.37 23.59 7.40
CA THR A 59 -9.35 24.99 6.94
C THR A 59 -10.35 25.20 5.80
N LYS A 60 -10.35 24.31 4.80
CA LYS A 60 -11.31 24.36 3.67
C LYS A 60 -12.76 24.22 4.16
N MET A 61 -13.02 23.35 5.13
CA MET A 61 -14.35 23.18 5.73
C MET A 61 -14.88 24.51 6.29
N LYS A 62 -14.04 25.27 7.00
CA LYS A 62 -14.38 26.62 7.50
C LYS A 62 -14.58 27.63 6.36
N GLN A 63 -13.73 27.61 5.34
CA GLN A 63 -13.83 28.52 4.20
C GLN A 63 -15.12 28.33 3.40
N PHE A 64 -15.56 27.09 3.20
CA PHE A 64 -16.81 26.78 2.48
C PHE A 64 -18.07 26.86 3.35
N GLY A 65 -17.95 27.26 4.62
CA GLY A 65 -19.08 27.31 5.56
C GLY A 65 -19.73 25.95 5.80
N THR A 66 -18.98 24.85 5.58
CA THR A 66 -19.47 23.50 5.82
C THR A 66 -19.62 23.29 7.33
N PRO A 67 -20.79 22.84 7.81
CA PRO A 67 -20.97 22.61 9.24
C PRO A 67 -19.95 21.61 9.79
N GLU A 68 -19.31 21.98 10.89
CA GLU A 68 -18.44 21.08 11.66
C GLU A 68 -19.29 20.04 12.40
N SER A 69 -19.82 19.09 11.63
CA SER A 69 -20.57 17.95 12.14
C SER A 69 -19.62 16.82 12.49
N ALA A 70 -20.02 15.96 13.43
CA ALA A 70 -19.27 14.75 13.77
C ALA A 70 -18.97 13.90 12.53
N ALA A 71 -19.93 13.81 11.60
CA ALA A 71 -19.76 13.05 10.36
C ALA A 71 -18.65 13.62 9.46
N HIS A 72 -18.54 14.95 9.31
CA HIS A 72 -17.46 15.55 8.51
C HIS A 72 -16.09 15.36 9.15
N LEU A 73 -16.00 15.50 10.48
CA LEU A 73 -14.76 15.27 11.22
C LEU A 73 -14.34 13.79 11.13
N ASP A 74 -15.29 12.86 11.22
CA ASP A 74 -15.04 11.43 11.04
C ASP A 74 -14.50 11.13 9.64
N ILE A 75 -15.05 11.73 8.58
CA ILE A 75 -14.56 11.57 7.20
C ILE A 75 -13.10 12.04 7.09
N ILE A 76 -12.77 13.23 7.60
CA ILE A 76 -11.40 13.76 7.52
C ILE A 76 -10.43 12.86 8.29
N ARG A 77 -10.79 12.48 9.52
CA ARG A 77 -9.98 11.59 10.39
C ARG A 77 -9.76 10.24 9.73
N ASP A 78 -10.83 9.57 9.32
CA ASP A 78 -10.77 8.20 8.83
C ASP A 78 -10.07 8.14 7.47
N THR A 79 -10.25 9.16 6.61
CA THR A 79 -9.50 9.27 5.35
C THR A 79 -8.01 9.44 5.59
N ALA A 80 -7.62 10.33 6.51
CA ALA A 80 -6.21 10.55 6.86
C ALA A 80 -5.58 9.26 7.42
N ALA A 81 -6.31 8.53 8.25
CA ALA A 81 -5.83 7.31 8.85
C ALA A 81 -5.70 6.14 7.86
N VAL A 82 -6.65 5.99 6.94
CA VAL A 82 -6.55 4.99 5.86
C VAL A 82 -5.35 5.29 4.97
N ALA A 83 -5.13 6.56 4.60
CA ALA A 83 -3.96 6.97 3.82
C ALA A 83 -2.65 6.65 4.54
N PHE A 84 -2.56 6.95 5.84
CA PHE A 84 -1.40 6.63 6.66
C PHE A 84 -1.15 5.11 6.75
N ALA A 85 -2.18 4.33 7.10
CA ALA A 85 -2.06 2.88 7.25
C ALA A 85 -1.64 2.20 5.94
N ALA A 86 -2.27 2.58 4.82
CA ALA A 86 -1.96 2.04 3.50
C ALA A 86 -0.51 2.34 3.09
N GLY A 87 -0.03 3.56 3.35
CA GLY A 87 1.34 3.96 3.02
C GLY A 87 2.41 3.39 3.94
N ALA A 88 2.10 3.21 5.24
CA ALA A 88 3.07 2.76 6.22
C ALA A 88 3.42 1.27 6.05
N ASP A 89 2.41 0.40 6.06
CA ASP A 89 2.64 -1.05 6.10
C ASP A 89 3.21 -1.57 4.77
N THR A 90 2.64 -1.10 3.65
CA THR A 90 3.06 -1.57 2.32
C THR A 90 4.47 -1.11 1.96
N THR A 91 4.81 0.16 2.21
CA THR A 91 6.16 0.69 1.93
C THR A 91 7.21 -0.02 2.76
N VAL A 92 6.94 -0.28 4.05
CA VAL A 92 7.87 -1.01 4.92
C VAL A 92 8.12 -2.42 4.38
N SER A 93 7.08 -3.11 3.91
CA SER A 93 7.21 -4.45 3.32
C SER A 93 8.05 -4.47 2.05
N VAL A 94 7.92 -3.47 1.17
CA VAL A 94 8.78 -3.33 -0.01
C VAL A 94 10.23 -3.07 0.39
N VAL A 95 10.48 -2.16 1.33
CA VAL A 95 11.83 -1.86 1.81
C VAL A 95 12.50 -3.11 2.40
N LEU A 96 11.78 -3.89 3.21
CA LEU A 96 12.29 -5.15 3.74
C LEU A 96 12.58 -6.17 2.64
N SER A 97 11.76 -6.21 1.59
CA SER A 97 11.98 -7.08 0.43
C SER A 97 13.24 -6.70 -0.35
N VAL A 98 13.49 -5.40 -0.54
CA VAL A 98 14.73 -4.88 -1.15
C VAL A 98 15.95 -5.20 -0.28
N MET A 99 15.85 -5.03 1.05
CA MET A 99 16.93 -5.39 1.97
C MET A 99 17.25 -6.90 1.89
N LEU A 100 16.23 -7.75 1.83
CA LEU A 100 16.41 -9.19 1.63
C LEU A 100 17.09 -9.47 0.28
N ALA A 101 16.67 -8.81 -0.79
CA ALA A 101 17.28 -8.97 -2.11
C ALA A 101 18.77 -8.56 -2.09
N PHE A 102 19.14 -7.45 -1.44
CA PHE A 102 20.54 -7.03 -1.35
C PHE A 102 21.41 -8.02 -0.56
N LEU A 103 20.85 -8.69 0.46
CA LEU A 103 21.58 -9.74 1.19
C LEU A 103 21.81 -11.00 0.34
N LEU A 104 20.89 -11.31 -0.57
CA LEU A 104 20.98 -12.50 -1.44
C LEU A 104 21.74 -12.23 -2.75
N TYR A 105 21.73 -10.98 -3.23
CA TYR A 105 22.26 -10.52 -4.52
C TYR A 105 23.15 -9.28 -4.33
N PRO A 106 24.33 -9.42 -3.68
CA PRO A 106 25.20 -8.29 -3.35
C PRO A 106 25.68 -7.50 -4.59
N GLU A 107 25.76 -8.13 -5.76
CA GLU A 107 26.06 -7.47 -7.03
C GLU A 107 24.99 -6.46 -7.46
N VAL A 108 23.73 -6.72 -7.12
CA VAL A 108 22.63 -5.78 -7.38
C VAL A 108 22.80 -4.54 -6.49
N GLN A 109 23.11 -4.75 -5.20
CA GLN A 109 23.38 -3.65 -4.27
C GLN A 109 24.56 -2.80 -4.74
N ALA A 110 25.66 -3.42 -5.19
CA ALA A 110 26.83 -2.71 -5.67
C ALA A 110 26.52 -1.83 -6.89
N LYS A 111 25.72 -2.34 -7.85
CA LYS A 111 25.26 -1.56 -9.00
C LYS A 111 24.34 -0.39 -8.60
N ALA A 112 23.42 -0.62 -7.66
CA ALA A 112 22.55 0.42 -7.12
C ALA A 112 23.34 1.55 -6.47
N GLN A 113 24.36 1.20 -5.69
CA GLN A 113 25.26 2.17 -5.07
C GLN A 113 26.05 2.95 -6.14
N ALA A 114 26.58 2.29 -7.17
CA ALA A 114 27.31 2.96 -8.25
C ALA A 114 26.44 3.98 -9.01
N GLU A 115 25.17 3.67 -9.25
CA GLU A 115 24.22 4.61 -9.89
C GLU A 115 23.97 5.83 -8.98
N LEU A 116 23.71 5.60 -7.68
CA LEU A 116 23.51 6.69 -6.72
C LEU A 116 24.76 7.57 -6.56
N ASP A 117 25.95 6.96 -6.50
CA ASP A 117 27.22 7.69 -6.40
C ASP A 117 27.47 8.55 -7.65
N ALA A 118 27.07 8.08 -8.84
CA ALA A 118 27.22 8.82 -10.08
C ALA A 118 26.24 9.99 -10.23
N VAL A 119 24.99 9.82 -9.81
CA VAL A 119 23.90 10.81 -10.02
C VAL A 119 23.78 11.79 -8.85
N VAL A 120 23.83 11.28 -7.62
CA VAL A 120 23.61 12.07 -6.40
C VAL A 120 24.93 12.56 -5.83
N GLY A 121 25.95 11.70 -5.83
CA GLY A 121 27.25 11.94 -5.22
C GLY A 121 27.21 11.98 -3.69
N PRO A 122 28.38 12.19 -3.03
CA PRO A 122 28.51 12.03 -1.57
C PRO A 122 28.11 13.27 -0.76
N THR A 123 27.73 14.38 -1.42
CA THR A 123 27.61 15.69 -0.75
C THR A 123 26.18 16.08 -0.40
N ARG A 124 25.17 15.31 -0.83
CA ARG A 124 23.76 15.62 -0.61
C ARG A 124 22.90 14.36 -0.55
N LEU A 125 21.68 14.51 -0.03
CA LEU A 125 20.66 13.47 -0.14
C LEU A 125 19.99 13.50 -1.52
N PRO A 126 19.41 12.37 -1.98
CA PRO A 126 18.60 12.32 -3.19
C PRO A 126 17.37 13.24 -3.08
N ASN A 127 16.91 13.75 -4.21
CA ASN A 127 15.66 14.49 -4.34
C ASN A 127 14.89 14.01 -5.60
N PHE A 128 13.69 14.58 -5.83
CA PHE A 128 12.82 14.13 -6.93
C PHE A 128 13.38 14.40 -8.33
N ASP A 129 14.27 15.39 -8.48
CA ASP A 129 14.88 15.73 -9.78
C ASP A 129 15.91 14.69 -10.22
N ASP A 130 16.41 13.86 -9.29
CA ASP A 130 17.35 12.78 -9.57
C ASP A 130 16.65 11.56 -10.21
N ARG A 131 15.38 11.34 -9.89
CA ARG A 131 14.64 10.10 -10.22
C ARG A 131 14.71 9.72 -11.71
N PRO A 132 14.58 10.64 -12.69
CA PRO A 132 14.71 10.29 -14.11
C PRO A 132 16.09 9.74 -14.51
N GLN A 133 17.12 9.99 -13.69
CA GLN A 133 18.50 9.53 -13.89
C GLN A 133 18.84 8.30 -13.06
N LEU A 134 17.87 7.71 -12.34
CA LEU A 134 18.04 6.51 -11.50
C LEU A 134 17.28 5.29 -12.06
N PRO A 135 17.44 4.92 -13.35
CA PRO A 135 16.68 3.83 -13.96
C PRO A 135 16.91 2.47 -13.28
N TYR A 136 18.12 2.20 -12.77
CA TYR A 136 18.40 0.93 -12.10
C TYR A 136 17.75 0.86 -10.71
N ILE A 137 17.68 1.97 -9.97
CA ILE A 137 16.87 2.04 -8.75
C ILE A 137 15.38 1.80 -9.05
N GLU A 138 14.82 2.39 -10.11
CA GLU A 138 13.43 2.11 -10.52
C GLU A 138 13.23 0.63 -10.86
N ALA A 139 14.19 0.03 -11.57
CA ALA A 139 14.16 -1.38 -11.92
C ALA A 139 14.19 -2.30 -10.69
N ILE A 140 14.98 -1.96 -9.66
CA ILE A 140 15.00 -2.66 -8.37
C ILE A 140 13.62 -2.58 -7.68
N LEU A 141 12.98 -1.41 -7.70
CA LEU A 141 11.66 -1.24 -7.10
C LEU A 141 10.60 -2.07 -7.82
N SER A 142 10.61 -2.08 -9.17
CA SER A 142 9.72 -2.92 -9.97
C SER A 142 9.95 -4.41 -9.72
N GLU A 143 11.22 -4.85 -9.67
CA GLU A 143 11.55 -6.26 -9.39
C GLU A 143 11.20 -6.67 -7.96
N ALA A 144 11.34 -5.79 -6.96
CA ALA A 144 10.91 -6.07 -5.59
C ALA A 144 9.39 -6.29 -5.49
N LEU A 145 8.60 -5.46 -6.16
CA LEU A 145 7.14 -5.60 -6.21
C LEU A 145 6.70 -6.86 -6.98
N ARG A 146 7.46 -7.30 -7.98
CA ARG A 146 7.20 -8.53 -8.73
C ARG A 146 7.61 -9.79 -7.96
N TRP A 147 8.84 -9.81 -7.42
CA TRP A 147 9.46 -10.96 -6.78
C TRP A 147 8.85 -11.28 -5.42
N ASN A 148 8.49 -10.25 -4.65
CA ASN A 148 7.83 -10.42 -3.36
C ASN A 148 6.66 -9.43 -3.20
N PRO A 149 5.53 -9.66 -3.88
CA PRO A 149 4.39 -8.75 -3.86
C PRO A 149 3.81 -8.63 -2.46
N VAL A 150 3.65 -7.40 -1.97
CA VAL A 150 3.13 -7.10 -0.62
C VAL A 150 1.73 -7.69 -0.39
N VAL A 151 0.90 -7.73 -1.44
CA VAL A 151 -0.48 -8.24 -1.39
C VAL A 151 -0.65 -9.36 -2.43
N PRO A 152 -0.17 -10.59 -2.16
CA PRO A 152 -0.08 -11.65 -3.16
C PRO A 152 -1.44 -12.14 -3.66
N THR A 153 -2.51 -11.95 -2.88
CA THR A 153 -3.90 -12.30 -3.24
C THR A 153 -4.73 -11.10 -3.68
N SER A 154 -4.09 -9.95 -3.96
CA SER A 154 -4.77 -8.69 -4.27
C SER A 154 -5.84 -8.31 -3.23
N ILE A 155 -6.67 -7.32 -3.57
CA ILE A 155 -7.84 -6.94 -2.76
C ILE A 155 -9.06 -7.70 -3.30
N ALA A 156 -9.90 -8.21 -2.41
CA ALA A 156 -11.13 -8.88 -2.80
C ALA A 156 -12.13 -7.87 -3.39
N HIS A 157 -12.62 -8.16 -4.60
CA HIS A 157 -13.67 -7.39 -5.24
C HIS A 157 -14.99 -8.15 -5.18
N ARG A 158 -16.10 -7.43 -5.16
CA ARG A 158 -17.44 -8.04 -5.21
C ARG A 158 -18.13 -7.66 -6.51
N ASN A 159 -18.54 -8.65 -7.27
CA ASN A 159 -19.20 -8.42 -8.54
C ASN A 159 -20.58 -7.80 -8.31
N VAL A 160 -20.88 -6.67 -8.95
CA VAL A 160 -22.15 -5.93 -8.74
C VAL A 160 -23.26 -6.46 -9.64
N GLN A 161 -22.90 -6.91 -10.84
CA GLN A 161 -23.80 -7.45 -11.84
C GLN A 161 -23.20 -8.74 -12.40
N GLU A 162 -24.03 -9.68 -12.85
CA GLU A 162 -23.55 -10.87 -13.53
C GLU A 162 -22.73 -10.54 -14.79
N ASP A 163 -21.69 -11.34 -15.04
CA ASP A 163 -20.76 -11.15 -16.15
C ASP A 163 -20.27 -12.50 -16.70
N VAL A 164 -19.67 -12.51 -17.90
CA VAL A 164 -19.03 -13.69 -18.49
C VAL A 164 -17.60 -13.34 -18.88
N TYR A 165 -16.63 -13.94 -18.21
CA TYR A 165 -15.21 -13.76 -18.50
C TYR A 165 -14.58 -15.06 -19.01
N ARG A 166 -13.99 -15.04 -20.20
CA ARG A 166 -13.35 -16.22 -20.85
C ARG A 166 -14.25 -17.47 -20.87
N GLY A 167 -15.55 -17.27 -21.07
CA GLY A 167 -16.55 -18.34 -21.09
C GLY A 167 -17.06 -18.80 -19.71
N TYR A 168 -16.54 -18.22 -18.62
CA TYR A 168 -17.01 -18.48 -17.26
C TYR A 168 -18.06 -17.46 -16.86
N TYR A 169 -19.25 -17.93 -16.47
CA TYR A 169 -20.28 -17.09 -15.88
C TYR A 169 -19.93 -16.73 -14.43
N ILE A 170 -19.91 -15.43 -14.13
CA ILE A 170 -19.63 -14.86 -12.81
C ILE A 170 -20.92 -14.21 -12.30
N PRO A 171 -21.57 -14.77 -11.27
CA PRO A 171 -22.84 -14.23 -10.80
C PRO A 171 -22.66 -12.89 -10.08
N ALA A 172 -23.73 -12.09 -10.07
CA ALA A 172 -23.82 -10.93 -9.19
C ALA A 172 -23.64 -11.35 -7.72
N GLY A 173 -22.88 -10.55 -6.97
CA GLY A 173 -22.56 -10.79 -5.57
C GLY A 173 -21.38 -11.73 -5.33
N ALA A 174 -20.79 -12.35 -6.36
CA ALA A 174 -19.60 -13.18 -6.25
C ALA A 174 -18.38 -12.37 -5.74
N THR A 175 -17.57 -12.99 -4.88
CA THR A 175 -16.28 -12.44 -4.46
C THR A 175 -15.19 -12.92 -5.41
N ILE A 176 -14.41 -11.98 -5.96
CA ILE A 176 -13.29 -12.22 -6.87
C ILE A 176 -12.00 -11.84 -6.16
N ILE A 177 -11.02 -12.73 -6.18
CA ILE A 177 -9.71 -12.55 -5.56
C ILE A 177 -8.66 -12.73 -6.66
N GLY A 178 -7.86 -11.69 -6.91
CA GLY A 178 -6.79 -11.73 -7.91
C GLY A 178 -5.54 -12.39 -7.36
N ASN A 179 -5.04 -13.45 -8.01
CA ASN A 179 -3.80 -14.11 -7.59
C ASN A 179 -2.58 -13.39 -8.20
N ALA A 180 -2.21 -12.24 -7.61
CA ALA A 180 -1.07 -11.45 -8.05
C ALA A 180 0.23 -12.26 -8.01
N TRP A 181 0.41 -13.10 -6.97
CA TRP A 181 1.56 -14.00 -6.90
C TRP A 181 1.69 -14.89 -8.14
N ALA A 182 0.62 -15.62 -8.49
CA ALA A 182 0.65 -16.53 -9.63
C ALA A 182 0.87 -15.79 -10.96
N ILE A 183 0.30 -14.58 -11.12
CA ILE A 183 0.48 -13.76 -12.32
C ILE A 183 1.94 -13.29 -12.42
N LEU A 184 2.50 -12.75 -11.34
CA LEU A 184 3.86 -12.20 -11.29
C LEU A 184 4.96 -13.27 -11.29
N HIS A 185 4.56 -14.55 -11.20
CA HIS A 185 5.43 -15.73 -11.24
C HIS A 185 5.07 -16.69 -12.38
N ASP A 186 4.27 -16.29 -13.37
CA ASP A 186 4.09 -17.09 -14.58
C ASP A 186 5.38 -17.05 -15.40
N GLU A 187 6.04 -18.20 -15.58
CA GLU A 187 7.31 -18.31 -16.32
C GLU A 187 7.19 -17.86 -17.79
N LYS A 188 5.98 -17.82 -18.34
CA LYS A 188 5.74 -17.31 -19.70
C LYS A 188 5.99 -15.81 -19.80
N ASP A 189 5.61 -15.07 -18.76
CA ASP A 189 5.74 -13.62 -18.70
C ASP A 189 7.06 -13.22 -18.01
N TYR A 190 7.48 -13.99 -17.00
CA TYR A 190 8.66 -13.75 -16.19
C TYR A 190 9.57 -14.99 -16.11
N PRO A 191 10.48 -15.21 -17.08
CA PRO A 191 11.38 -16.38 -17.06
C PRO A 191 12.27 -16.42 -15.82
N ASN A 192 12.41 -17.57 -15.16
CA ASN A 192 13.08 -17.69 -13.85
C ASN A 192 12.49 -16.74 -12.78
N PRO A 193 11.18 -16.79 -12.50
CA PRO A 193 10.47 -15.77 -11.72
C PRO A 193 10.91 -15.71 -10.25
N LEU A 194 11.53 -16.78 -9.75
CA LEU A 194 12.05 -16.85 -8.38
C LEU A 194 13.43 -16.19 -8.22
N VAL A 195 14.10 -15.85 -9.32
CA VAL A 195 15.38 -15.11 -9.30
C VAL A 195 15.09 -13.63 -9.32
N PHE A 196 15.66 -12.90 -8.35
CA PHE A 196 15.63 -11.44 -8.32
C PHE A 196 16.60 -10.87 -9.37
N ASP A 197 16.05 -10.32 -10.44
CA ASP A 197 16.82 -9.76 -11.56
C ASP A 197 16.22 -8.41 -12.02
N PRO A 198 16.75 -7.28 -11.52
CA PRO A 198 16.31 -5.95 -11.94
C PRO A 198 16.50 -5.68 -13.43
N GLU A 199 17.43 -6.36 -14.10
CA GLU A 199 17.73 -6.11 -15.52
C GLU A 199 16.50 -6.39 -16.42
N ARG A 200 15.52 -7.17 -15.93
CA ARG A 200 14.21 -7.39 -16.59
C ARG A 200 13.43 -6.10 -16.86
N PHE A 201 13.59 -5.11 -15.98
CA PHE A 201 12.90 -3.82 -16.06
C PHE A 201 13.77 -2.72 -16.69
N MET A 202 15.00 -3.05 -17.07
CA MET A 202 15.86 -2.16 -17.83
C MET A 202 15.45 -2.21 -19.31
N SER A 203 15.33 -1.05 -19.96
CA SER A 203 15.15 -0.99 -21.41
C SER A 203 16.41 -1.54 -22.09
N ALA A 204 16.33 -2.72 -22.70
CA ALA A 204 17.27 -3.09 -23.75
C ALA A 204 16.88 -2.35 -25.04
N GLU A 205 17.85 -1.92 -25.84
CA GLU A 205 17.61 -1.35 -27.17
C GLU A 205 16.63 -2.24 -27.96
N GLY A 206 15.43 -1.72 -28.27
CA GLY A 206 14.41 -2.43 -29.05
C GLY A 206 13.44 -3.33 -28.27
N LYS A 207 13.48 -3.38 -26.93
CA LYS A 207 12.43 -4.00 -26.11
C LYS A 207 11.74 -2.95 -25.25
N ASN A 208 10.41 -2.90 -25.30
CA ASN A 208 9.65 -2.20 -24.27
C ASN A 208 9.98 -2.89 -22.93
N PRO A 209 10.52 -2.17 -21.94
CA PRO A 209 10.55 -2.72 -20.59
C PRO A 209 9.11 -3.07 -20.21
N ASN A 210 8.93 -4.16 -19.46
CA ASN A 210 7.63 -4.45 -18.84
C ASN A 210 7.41 -3.38 -17.77
N LEU A 211 7.02 -2.17 -18.19
CA LEU A 211 7.09 -0.94 -17.39
C LEU A 211 6.11 -0.89 -16.22
N ASN A 212 5.30 -1.93 -16.03
CA ASN A 212 4.48 -2.12 -14.85
C ASN A 212 4.26 -3.62 -14.61
N PRO A 213 4.75 -4.18 -13.50
CA PRO A 213 4.19 -5.43 -12.98
C PRO A 213 2.72 -5.26 -12.55
#